data_AF-Q7RFL2-F1
#
_entry.id   AF-Q7RFL2-F1
#
_cell.length_a   1.000
_cell.length_b   1.000
_cell.length_c   1.000
_cell.angle_alpha   90.00
_cell.angle_beta   90.00
_cell.angle_gamma   90.00
#
_symmetry.space_group_name_H-M   'P 1'
#
loop_
_entity.id
_entity.type
_entity.pdbx_description
1 polymer ?
#
loop_
_entity_poly.entity_id
_entity_poly.type
_entity_poly.pdbx_seq_one_letter_code
_entity_poly.pdbx_strand_id
1 'polypeptide(L)'
;MNTIRNEPSNLQNNLDLINWMKINIKDGEPILADIPTSSFLRSTTNFKMVLHPQYEDVGLRKRVQDYYMLASCIPFVDAKKYYYEKYKIRYIVSNIYRCASINEGISAFTLADQIDSNYSRCTNKKNFRFCQKVIYDDTNYKTLYRNGKYSIIKFTSEFIEDNEPYYQFNESKYADISYFMPWISRCIKTDNKCAIHIAEVARTNLDILQNYKIASLLYKYIETQIFDHDKANDINDKKLGNEIKLDKDVLTIFHLAEFYDYDMKNTKKANILYKKATELIMANDMQYNISPNLNSSYIIDVAPLVPLNKQIHILSSYIYFLLDTKLFKNKYELFTLYNKIDKLIKVVTFSLDNGYYYENIKSNKTEQTVKIMVSYMDECVLKNFSIFEKRELNRIDYLKFFYIY
;
A
#
# COMPACT_ATOMS: atom_id res chain seq x y z
N MET A 1 -15.12 3.01 17.25
CA MET A 1 -15.77 2.56 16.01
C MET A 1 -14.68 2.10 15.07
N ASN A 2 -14.67 0.84 14.64
CA ASN A 2 -13.71 0.32 13.67
C ASN A 2 -14.05 0.87 12.27
N THR A 3 -13.56 2.06 11.95
CA THR A 3 -13.64 2.68 10.63
C THR A 3 -12.79 1.96 9.58
N ILE A 4 -11.92 1.02 9.98
CA ILE A 4 -11.03 0.25 9.08
C ILE A 4 -11.78 -0.81 8.24
N ARG A 5 -13.05 -1.14 8.56
CA ARG A 5 -13.77 -2.20 7.83
C ARG A 5 -14.31 -1.81 6.44
N ASN A 6 -14.35 -0.52 6.11
CA ASN A 6 -14.81 -0.03 4.80
C ASN A 6 -13.80 0.99 4.24
N GLU A 7 -12.57 0.57 3.90
CA GLU A 7 -11.61 1.49 3.28
C GLU A 7 -11.50 1.35 1.74
N PRO A 8 -11.31 2.48 1.05
CA PRO A 8 -11.08 2.61 -0.39
C PRO A 8 -9.56 2.47 -0.71
N SER A 9 -8.79 1.78 0.14
CA SER A 9 -7.34 1.55 -0.01
C SER A 9 -6.99 0.65 -1.19
N ASN A 10 -7.99 -0.03 -1.77
CA ASN A 10 -7.81 -0.93 -2.90
C ASN A 10 -7.36 -0.21 -4.17
N LEU A 11 -7.87 0.99 -4.47
CA LEU A 11 -7.56 1.66 -5.74
C LEU A 11 -6.12 2.15 -5.77
N GLN A 12 -5.65 2.79 -4.69
CA GLN A 12 -4.27 3.31 -4.62
C GLN A 12 -3.25 2.18 -4.72
N ASN A 13 -3.44 1.08 -3.99
CA ASN A 13 -2.61 -0.12 -4.08
C ASN A 13 -2.61 -0.74 -5.49
N ASN A 14 -3.75 -0.72 -6.20
CA ASN A 14 -3.82 -1.17 -7.59
C ASN A 14 -3.03 -0.25 -8.53
N LEU A 15 -3.18 1.06 -8.38
CA LEU A 15 -2.47 2.06 -9.20
C LEU A 15 -0.96 2.01 -8.99
N ASP A 16 -0.52 1.88 -7.74
CA ASP A 16 0.90 1.79 -7.40
C ASP A 16 1.54 0.51 -7.96
N LEU A 17 0.81 -0.61 -7.92
CA LEU A 17 1.22 -1.83 -8.61
C LEU A 17 1.38 -1.60 -10.13
N ILE A 18 0.37 -1.02 -10.79
CA ILE A 18 0.39 -0.78 -12.24
C ILE A 18 1.58 0.10 -12.62
N ASN A 19 1.77 1.20 -11.90
CA ASN A 19 2.84 2.17 -12.16
C ASN A 19 4.21 1.53 -11.97
N TRP A 20 4.40 0.79 -10.88
CA TRP A 20 5.66 0.08 -10.64
C TRP A 20 5.94 -0.97 -11.73
N MET A 21 4.94 -1.75 -12.14
CA MET A 21 5.10 -2.78 -13.17
C MET A 21 5.46 -2.19 -14.54
N LYS A 22 4.83 -1.08 -14.95
CA LYS A 22 5.12 -0.42 -16.24
C LYS A 22 6.56 0.07 -16.35
N ILE A 23 7.17 0.43 -15.22
CA ILE A 23 8.56 0.91 -15.16
C ILE A 23 9.55 -0.26 -15.09
N ASN A 24 9.22 -1.31 -14.34
CA ASN A 24 10.19 -2.33 -13.93
C ASN A 24 10.03 -3.68 -14.65
N ILE A 25 8.94 -3.92 -15.39
CA ILE A 25 8.68 -5.16 -16.13
C ILE A 25 8.47 -4.83 -17.60
N LYS A 26 9.12 -5.61 -18.47
CA LYS A 26 9.00 -5.46 -19.92
C LYS A 26 7.57 -5.76 -20.40
N ASP A 27 7.07 -4.93 -21.30
CA ASP A 27 5.80 -5.15 -21.98
C ASP A 27 5.73 -6.53 -22.65
N GLY A 28 4.54 -7.14 -22.62
CA GLY A 28 4.27 -8.45 -23.22
C GLY A 28 4.79 -9.66 -22.43
N GLU A 29 5.43 -9.47 -21.27
CA GLU A 29 5.82 -10.55 -20.36
C GLU A 29 4.57 -11.32 -19.86
N PRO A 30 4.63 -12.66 -19.76
CA PRO A 30 3.58 -13.46 -19.14
C PRO A 30 3.53 -13.25 -17.62
N ILE A 31 2.37 -12.85 -17.12
CA ILE A 31 2.12 -12.61 -15.70
C ILE A 31 1.09 -13.59 -15.17
N LEU A 32 1.38 -14.20 -14.01
CA LEU A 32 0.42 -14.98 -13.26
C LEU A 32 -0.15 -14.16 -12.10
N ALA A 33 -1.48 -14.02 -12.05
CA ALA A 33 -2.17 -13.37 -10.94
C ALA A 33 -3.55 -14.02 -10.75
N ASP A 34 -4.23 -13.78 -9.63
CA ASP A 34 -5.62 -14.23 -9.50
C ASP A 34 -6.54 -13.48 -10.48
N ILE A 35 -7.76 -13.99 -10.66
CA ILE A 35 -8.69 -13.49 -11.70
C ILE A 35 -8.98 -11.97 -11.54
N PRO A 36 -9.40 -11.46 -10.37
CA PRO A 36 -9.59 -10.01 -10.18
C PRO A 36 -8.36 -9.19 -10.54
N THR A 37 -7.18 -9.62 -10.09
CA THR A 37 -5.92 -8.92 -10.35
C THR A 37 -5.56 -8.94 -11.83
N SER A 38 -5.77 -10.08 -12.49
CA SER A 38 -5.55 -10.23 -13.91
C SER A 38 -6.47 -9.35 -14.75
N SER A 39 -7.74 -9.22 -14.35
CA SER A 39 -8.72 -8.40 -15.06
C SER A 39 -8.30 -6.94 -15.12
N PHE A 40 -7.96 -6.33 -13.98
CA PHE A 40 -7.58 -4.91 -14.00
C PHE A 40 -6.21 -4.68 -14.64
N LEU A 41 -5.24 -5.57 -14.41
CA LEU A 41 -3.92 -5.47 -15.06
C LEU A 41 -4.07 -5.56 -16.58
N ARG A 42 -4.87 -6.49 -17.10
CA ARG A 42 -5.17 -6.60 -18.53
C ARG A 42 -5.85 -5.35 -19.09
N SER A 43 -6.72 -4.70 -18.31
CA SER A 43 -7.42 -3.49 -18.75
C SER A 43 -6.54 -2.22 -18.75
N THR A 44 -5.39 -2.24 -18.05
CA THR A 44 -4.56 -1.05 -17.80
C THR A 44 -3.12 -1.17 -18.31
N THR A 45 -2.72 -2.35 -18.80
CA THR A 45 -1.36 -2.69 -19.22
C THR A 45 -1.37 -3.61 -20.46
N ASN A 46 -0.21 -3.74 -21.11
CA ASN A 46 0.01 -4.67 -22.24
C ASN A 46 0.54 -6.04 -21.81
N PHE A 47 0.47 -6.40 -20.53
CA PHE A 47 0.97 -7.69 -20.04
C PHE A 47 0.11 -8.86 -20.51
N LYS A 48 0.75 -10.01 -20.74
CA LYS A 48 0.05 -11.24 -21.10
C LYS A 48 -0.40 -11.95 -19.84
N MET A 49 -1.67 -11.81 -19.48
CA MET A 49 -2.20 -12.49 -18.30
C MET A 49 -2.46 -13.98 -18.59
N VAL A 50 -1.87 -14.86 -17.78
CA VAL A 50 -2.06 -16.32 -17.93
C VAL A 50 -3.47 -16.75 -17.52
N LEU A 51 -4.01 -16.10 -16.49
CA LEU A 51 -5.41 -16.21 -16.09
C LEU A 51 -6.20 -15.01 -16.60
N HIS A 52 -7.40 -15.24 -17.10
CA HIS A 52 -8.36 -14.20 -17.40
C HIS A 52 -9.79 -14.76 -17.20
N PRO A 53 -10.79 -13.90 -16.90
CA PRO A 53 -12.14 -14.35 -16.60
C PRO A 53 -12.84 -14.88 -17.86
N GLN A 54 -12.76 -16.18 -18.10
CA GLN A 54 -13.57 -16.89 -19.09
C GLN A 54 -13.71 -18.34 -18.60
N TYR A 55 -14.79 -18.60 -17.86
CA TYR A 55 -14.97 -19.81 -17.06
C TYR A 55 -15.46 -21.02 -17.88
N GLU A 56 -15.92 -20.78 -19.10
CA GLU A 56 -16.50 -21.77 -20.00
C GLU A 56 -15.44 -22.69 -20.62
N ASP A 57 -14.21 -22.20 -20.78
CA ASP A 57 -13.10 -22.96 -21.36
C ASP A 57 -12.51 -23.95 -20.35
N VAL A 58 -12.40 -25.23 -20.75
CA VAL A 58 -11.84 -26.31 -19.92
C VAL A 58 -10.36 -26.07 -19.62
N GLY A 59 -9.61 -25.56 -20.59
CA GLY A 59 -8.19 -25.24 -20.43
C GLY A 59 -7.97 -24.14 -19.38
N LEU A 60 -8.78 -23.07 -19.42
CA LEU A 60 -8.74 -21.98 -18.46
C LEU A 60 -9.13 -22.43 -17.05
N ARG A 61 -10.14 -23.29 -16.90
CA ARG A 61 -10.46 -23.91 -15.61
C ARG A 61 -9.26 -24.66 -15.01
N LYS A 62 -8.48 -25.35 -15.84
CA LYS A 62 -7.25 -26.02 -15.39
C LYS A 62 -6.18 -25.03 -14.96
N ARG A 63 -6.02 -23.90 -15.65
CA ARG A 63 -5.08 -22.84 -15.22
C ARG A 63 -5.46 -22.24 -13.87
N VAL A 64 -6.76 -22.07 -13.62
CA VAL A 64 -7.26 -21.60 -12.32
C VAL A 64 -6.90 -22.59 -11.22
N GLN A 65 -7.15 -23.90 -11.43
CA GLN A 65 -6.71 -24.93 -10.49
C GLN A 65 -5.20 -24.86 -10.24
N ASP A 66 -4.41 -24.74 -11.30
CA ASP A 66 -2.96 -24.60 -11.17
C ASP A 66 -2.61 -23.41 -10.29
N TYR A 67 -3.15 -22.21 -10.56
CA TYR A 67 -2.89 -21.03 -9.73
C TYR A 67 -3.15 -21.26 -8.24
N TYR A 68 -4.24 -21.95 -7.88
CA TYR A 68 -4.54 -22.26 -6.49
C TYR A 68 -3.53 -23.20 -5.84
N MET A 69 -2.66 -23.90 -6.60
CA MET A 69 -1.52 -24.62 -6.04
C MET A 69 -0.53 -23.68 -5.34
N LEU A 70 -0.46 -22.39 -5.69
CA LEU A 70 0.36 -21.41 -4.94
C LEU A 70 -0.15 -21.18 -3.51
N ALA A 71 -1.42 -21.48 -3.25
CA ALA A 71 -2.03 -21.47 -1.93
C ALA A 71 -1.92 -22.83 -1.22
N SER A 72 -1.11 -23.76 -1.74
CA SER A 72 -0.89 -25.10 -1.18
C SER A 72 0.56 -25.28 -0.71
N CYS A 73 0.98 -26.52 -0.43
CA CYS A 73 2.32 -26.87 0.06
C CYS A 73 3.20 -27.45 -1.07
N ILE A 74 3.11 -26.90 -2.28
CA ILE A 74 3.99 -27.29 -3.40
C ILE A 74 5.45 -26.91 -3.10
N PRO A 75 6.45 -27.79 -3.25
CA PRO A 75 7.85 -27.44 -3.06
C PRO A 75 8.30 -26.29 -3.97
N PHE A 76 9.26 -25.48 -3.49
CA PHE A 76 9.70 -24.29 -4.20
C PHE A 76 10.29 -24.59 -5.58
N VAL A 77 11.18 -25.57 -5.68
CA VAL A 77 11.79 -25.96 -6.95
C VAL A 77 10.73 -26.37 -7.96
N ASP A 78 9.76 -27.13 -7.48
CA ASP A 78 8.72 -27.75 -8.30
C ASP A 78 7.71 -26.73 -8.80
N ALA A 79 7.30 -25.77 -7.97
CA ALA A 79 6.47 -24.66 -8.41
C ALA A 79 7.17 -23.87 -9.53
N LYS A 80 8.43 -23.49 -9.31
CA LYS A 80 9.22 -22.77 -10.30
C LYS A 80 9.32 -23.54 -11.61
N LYS A 81 9.66 -24.83 -11.55
CA LYS A 81 9.75 -25.72 -12.72
C LYS A 81 8.40 -25.80 -13.43
N TYR A 82 7.33 -26.11 -12.70
CA TYR A 82 5.98 -26.28 -13.24
C TYR A 82 5.49 -25.04 -13.99
N TYR A 83 5.53 -23.86 -13.35
CA TYR A 83 5.02 -22.62 -13.94
C TYR A 83 5.90 -22.12 -15.07
N TYR A 84 7.22 -22.28 -14.96
CA TYR A 84 8.13 -21.90 -16.04
C TYR A 84 7.96 -22.83 -17.25
N GLU A 85 7.96 -24.14 -17.07
CA GLU A 85 7.88 -25.10 -18.17
C GLU A 85 6.53 -25.00 -18.89
N LYS A 86 5.42 -24.98 -18.13
CA LYS A 86 4.06 -25.01 -18.66
C LYS A 86 3.59 -23.70 -19.26
N TYR A 87 3.94 -22.58 -18.63
CA TYR A 87 3.37 -21.26 -18.97
C TYR A 87 4.41 -20.20 -19.36
N LYS A 88 5.71 -20.52 -19.29
CA LYS A 88 6.81 -19.57 -19.54
C LYS A 88 6.73 -18.31 -18.66
N ILE A 89 6.17 -18.46 -17.46
CA ILE A 89 6.00 -17.36 -16.50
C ILE A 89 7.30 -17.14 -15.74
N ARG A 90 7.66 -15.86 -15.56
CA ARG A 90 8.75 -15.44 -14.66
C ARG A 90 8.28 -14.58 -13.50
N TYR A 91 7.05 -14.07 -13.57
CA TYR A 91 6.50 -13.13 -12.59
C TYR A 91 5.15 -13.60 -12.08
N ILE A 92 5.02 -13.67 -10.76
CA ILE A 92 3.75 -13.87 -10.06
C ILE A 92 3.39 -12.57 -9.36
N VAL A 93 2.16 -12.11 -9.54
CA VAL A 93 1.53 -11.11 -8.67
C VAL A 93 0.67 -11.85 -7.64
N SER A 94 1.14 -11.88 -6.41
CA SER A 94 0.44 -12.48 -5.28
C SER A 94 -0.38 -11.42 -4.56
N ASN A 95 -1.67 -11.70 -4.34
CA ASN A 95 -2.56 -10.86 -3.56
C ASN A 95 -2.61 -11.40 -2.12
N ILE A 96 -2.42 -10.52 -1.13
CA ILE A 96 -2.32 -10.89 0.28
C ILE A 96 -3.54 -11.67 0.79
N TYR A 97 -4.73 -11.36 0.30
CA TYR A 97 -5.96 -12.06 0.70
C TYR A 97 -5.98 -13.53 0.26
N ARG A 98 -5.15 -13.92 -0.72
CA ARG A 98 -4.94 -15.33 -1.09
C ARG A 98 -3.99 -16.06 -0.16
N CYS A 99 -3.23 -15.32 0.66
CA CYS A 99 -2.26 -15.82 1.61
C CYS A 99 -2.66 -15.61 3.08
N ALA A 100 -3.87 -15.09 3.30
CA ALA A 100 -4.46 -14.92 4.62
C ALA A 100 -5.33 -16.14 4.96
N SER A 101 -5.08 -16.73 6.13
CA SER A 101 -5.97 -17.73 6.71
C SER A 101 -7.13 -17.01 7.41
N ILE A 102 -8.14 -16.60 6.66
CA ILE A 102 -9.35 -16.01 7.24
C ILE A 102 -10.17 -17.14 7.89
N ASN A 103 -10.58 -16.95 9.15
CA ASN A 103 -11.38 -17.93 9.90
C ASN A 103 -12.75 -18.21 9.24
N GLU A 104 -13.21 -19.45 9.42
CA GLU A 104 -14.54 -20.00 9.09
C GLU A 104 -15.13 -19.56 7.72
N GLY A 105 -14.74 -20.26 6.65
CA GLY A 105 -15.35 -20.11 5.34
C GLY A 105 -14.58 -20.75 4.19
N ILE A 106 -15.07 -20.54 2.97
CA ILE A 106 -14.35 -20.87 1.73
C ILE A 106 -13.26 -19.82 1.52
N SER A 107 -11.99 -20.22 1.56
CA SER A 107 -10.82 -19.38 1.37
C SER A 107 -9.93 -19.97 0.27
N ALA A 108 -8.89 -19.23 -0.16
CA ALA A 108 -7.94 -19.76 -1.13
C ALA A 108 -7.25 -21.05 -0.63
N PHE A 109 -7.07 -21.16 0.69
CA PHE A 109 -6.46 -22.32 1.33
C PHE A 109 -7.40 -23.54 1.32
N THR A 110 -8.68 -23.36 1.65
CA THR A 110 -9.63 -24.47 1.62
C THR A 110 -9.94 -24.92 0.19
N LEU A 111 -9.96 -24.00 -0.79
CA LEU A 111 -10.05 -24.34 -2.21
C LEU A 111 -8.81 -25.09 -2.70
N ALA A 112 -7.62 -24.67 -2.29
CA ALA A 112 -6.36 -25.35 -2.65
C ALA A 112 -6.32 -26.79 -2.13
N ASP A 113 -6.86 -27.04 -0.93
CA ASP A 113 -6.94 -28.37 -0.34
C ASP A 113 -7.91 -29.31 -1.11
N GLN A 114 -8.86 -28.75 -1.86
CA GLN A 114 -9.83 -29.50 -2.67
C GLN A 114 -9.33 -29.85 -4.07
N ILE A 115 -8.17 -29.34 -4.49
CA ILE A 115 -7.61 -29.68 -5.81
C ILE A 115 -7.17 -31.14 -5.80
N ASP A 116 -7.50 -31.89 -6.86
CA ASP A 116 -7.19 -33.32 -7.01
C ASP A 116 -5.69 -33.67 -7.11
N SER A 117 -4.81 -32.66 -7.03
CA SER A 117 -3.37 -32.84 -6.99
C SER A 117 -2.93 -33.22 -5.57
N ASN A 118 -2.85 -34.53 -5.28
CA ASN A 118 -2.24 -35.02 -4.03
C ASN A 118 -0.81 -34.51 -3.83
N TYR A 119 -0.11 -34.20 -4.92
CA TYR A 119 1.27 -33.75 -4.93
C TYR A 119 1.53 -32.44 -4.19
N SER A 120 0.57 -31.51 -4.18
CA SER A 120 0.75 -30.18 -3.58
C SER A 120 -0.07 -29.98 -2.30
N ARG A 121 -0.84 -30.99 -1.88
CA ARG A 121 -1.69 -30.92 -0.68
C ARG A 121 -0.84 -30.78 0.58
N CYS A 122 -1.26 -29.91 1.47
CA CYS A 122 -0.65 -29.78 2.78
C CYS A 122 -1.03 -30.97 3.67
N THR A 123 -0.05 -31.56 4.35
CA THR A 123 -0.28 -32.63 5.35
C THR A 123 -1.05 -32.12 6.57
N ASN A 124 -0.87 -30.85 6.92
CA ASN A 124 -1.58 -30.18 8.00
C ASN A 124 -2.08 -28.81 7.51
N LYS A 125 -3.35 -28.49 7.78
CA LYS A 125 -3.99 -27.22 7.38
C LYS A 125 -3.30 -25.98 7.97
N LYS A 126 -2.60 -26.14 9.09
CA LYS A 126 -1.80 -25.09 9.76
C LYS A 126 -0.40 -24.91 9.17
N ASN A 127 -0.01 -25.73 8.19
CA ASN A 127 1.29 -25.58 7.54
C ASN A 127 1.38 -24.20 6.90
N PHE A 128 2.58 -23.64 6.97
CA PHE A 128 2.95 -22.48 6.23
C PHE A 128 2.84 -22.80 4.74
N ARG A 129 2.05 -22.05 3.98
CA ARG A 129 1.79 -22.37 2.56
C ARG A 129 2.77 -21.64 1.66
N PHE A 130 2.89 -22.09 0.40
CA PHE A 130 3.84 -21.54 -0.58
C PHE A 130 3.76 -20.00 -0.66
N CYS A 131 2.56 -19.44 -0.84
CA CYS A 131 2.42 -17.99 -1.04
C CYS A 131 2.75 -17.16 0.21
N GLN A 132 2.81 -17.80 1.38
CA GLN A 132 3.31 -17.18 2.61
C GLN A 132 4.83 -17.39 2.76
N LYS A 133 5.38 -18.55 2.39
CA LYS A 133 6.83 -18.84 2.48
C LYS A 133 7.63 -17.98 1.53
N VAL A 134 7.12 -17.79 0.30
CA VAL A 134 7.84 -17.12 -0.79
C VAL A 134 8.23 -15.67 -0.50
N ILE A 135 7.56 -15.01 0.45
CA ILE A 135 7.87 -13.62 0.81
C ILE A 135 9.10 -13.49 1.74
N TYR A 136 9.56 -14.61 2.32
CA TYR A 136 10.72 -14.67 3.21
C TYR A 136 11.89 -15.44 2.59
N ASP A 137 11.74 -15.93 1.36
CA ASP A 137 12.83 -16.53 0.58
C ASP A 137 13.33 -15.53 -0.47
N ASP A 138 14.65 -15.53 -0.68
CA ASP A 138 15.30 -14.77 -1.76
C ASP A 138 16.25 -15.64 -2.62
N THR A 139 16.21 -16.96 -2.44
CA THR A 139 17.13 -17.90 -3.11
C THR A 139 16.57 -18.38 -4.46
N ASN A 140 15.44 -19.08 -4.43
CA ASN A 140 14.75 -19.57 -5.63
C ASN A 140 13.82 -18.51 -6.24
N TYR A 141 13.47 -17.51 -5.45
CA TYR A 141 12.55 -16.45 -5.76
C TYR A 141 13.16 -15.11 -5.41
N LYS A 142 12.67 -14.04 -6.02
CA LYS A 142 12.99 -12.69 -5.61
C LYS A 142 11.72 -11.89 -5.47
N THR A 143 11.45 -11.41 -4.26
CA THR A 143 10.39 -10.43 -4.05
C THR A 143 10.88 -9.07 -4.54
N LEU A 144 10.29 -8.58 -5.63
CA LEU A 144 10.72 -7.34 -6.31
C LEU A 144 9.95 -6.12 -5.82
N TYR A 145 8.66 -6.29 -5.52
CA TYR A 145 7.75 -5.23 -5.11
C TYR A 145 6.78 -5.75 -4.07
N ARG A 146 6.40 -4.91 -3.12
CA ARG A 146 5.26 -5.15 -2.23
C ARG A 146 4.60 -3.82 -1.89
N ASN A 147 3.29 -3.86 -1.69
CA ASN A 147 2.52 -2.82 -0.99
C ASN A 147 1.55 -3.49 -0.01
N GLY A 148 0.58 -2.75 0.53
CA GLY A 148 -0.41 -3.30 1.46
C GLY A 148 -1.29 -4.44 0.91
N LYS A 149 -1.26 -4.70 -0.40
CA LYS A 149 -2.13 -5.69 -1.04
C LYS A 149 -1.41 -6.72 -1.90
N TYR A 150 -0.37 -6.32 -2.61
CA TYR A 150 0.26 -7.12 -3.63
C TYR A 150 1.73 -7.38 -3.32
N SER A 151 2.23 -8.48 -3.85
CA SER A 151 3.66 -8.77 -3.91
C SER A 151 4.00 -9.29 -5.30
N ILE A 152 5.04 -8.74 -5.92
CA ILE A 152 5.57 -9.24 -7.19
C ILE A 152 6.76 -10.13 -6.87
N ILE A 153 6.63 -11.40 -7.24
CA ILE A 153 7.63 -12.43 -7.04
C ILE A 153 8.17 -12.82 -8.41
N LYS A 154 9.50 -12.78 -8.56
CA LYS A 154 10.20 -13.22 -9.76
C LYS A 154 10.86 -14.58 -9.52
N PHE A 155 10.68 -15.51 -10.44
CA PHE A 155 11.46 -16.75 -10.45
C PHE A 155 12.89 -16.46 -10.88
N THR A 156 13.87 -16.93 -10.11
CA THR A 156 15.28 -16.85 -10.52
C THR A 156 15.54 -17.81 -11.69
N SER A 157 16.65 -17.67 -12.39
CA SER A 157 17.05 -18.63 -13.44
C SER A 157 17.69 -19.90 -12.86
N GLU A 158 18.36 -19.79 -11.72
CA GLU A 158 19.13 -20.87 -11.10
C GLU A 158 18.22 -21.78 -10.26
N PHE A 159 18.21 -23.08 -10.54
CA PHE A 159 17.46 -24.04 -9.76
C PHE A 159 18.31 -24.46 -8.55
N ILE A 160 17.91 -24.01 -7.36
CA ILE A 160 18.55 -24.38 -6.11
C ILE A 160 17.59 -25.36 -5.43
N GLU A 161 18.03 -26.59 -5.20
CA GLU A 161 17.19 -27.58 -4.53
C GLU A 161 16.79 -27.07 -3.13
N ASP A 162 15.48 -26.94 -2.89
CA ASP A 162 14.91 -26.67 -1.58
C ASP A 162 13.93 -27.78 -1.22
N ASN A 163 14.38 -28.66 -0.33
CA ASN A 163 13.60 -29.74 0.25
C ASN A 163 13.12 -29.38 1.68
N GLU A 164 13.21 -28.11 2.10
CA GLU A 164 12.75 -27.69 3.42
C GLU A 164 11.22 -27.89 3.50
N PRO A 165 10.76 -28.81 4.37
CA PRO A 165 9.35 -29.16 4.41
C PRO A 165 8.54 -28.01 5.00
N TYR A 166 7.27 -27.95 4.60
CA TYR A 166 6.34 -26.96 5.11
C TYR A 166 5.93 -27.27 6.54
N TYR A 167 6.56 -26.56 7.49
CA TYR A 167 6.20 -26.58 8.90
C TYR A 167 5.11 -25.55 9.23
N GLN A 168 4.54 -25.63 10.44
CA GLN A 168 3.65 -24.59 10.95
C GLN A 168 4.39 -23.24 11.00
N PHE A 169 3.70 -22.16 10.58
CA PHE A 169 4.28 -20.82 10.60
C PHE A 169 4.70 -20.41 12.01
N ASN A 170 5.98 -20.04 12.17
CA ASN A 170 6.52 -19.49 13.40
C ASN A 170 6.83 -18.01 13.18
N GLU A 171 5.90 -17.16 13.58
CA GLU A 171 6.07 -15.71 13.50
C GLU A 171 7.38 -15.24 14.16
N SER A 172 7.77 -15.83 15.30
CA SER A 172 8.98 -15.42 16.02
C SER A 172 10.26 -15.70 15.24
N LYS A 173 10.27 -16.72 14.37
CA LYS A 173 11.40 -17.01 13.46
C LYS A 173 11.54 -15.89 12.42
N TYR A 174 10.42 -15.43 11.86
CA TYR A 174 10.38 -14.48 10.76
C TYR A 174 10.25 -13.02 11.20
N ALA A 175 10.06 -12.75 12.50
CA ALA A 175 10.14 -11.43 13.11
C ALA A 175 11.59 -10.97 13.27
N ASP A 176 12.37 -11.09 12.19
CA ASP A 176 13.73 -10.57 12.03
C ASP A 176 13.80 -9.78 10.72
N ILE A 177 14.38 -8.59 10.78
CA ILE A 177 14.47 -7.68 9.63
C ILE A 177 15.28 -8.29 8.50
N SER A 178 16.20 -9.22 8.81
CA SER A 178 17.04 -9.93 7.83
C SER A 178 16.23 -10.59 6.71
N TYR A 179 15.03 -11.11 6.99
CA TYR A 179 14.14 -11.71 5.97
C TYR A 179 13.48 -10.68 5.04
N PHE A 180 13.39 -9.42 5.47
CA PHE A 180 12.79 -8.33 4.68
C PHE A 180 13.83 -7.50 3.94
N MET A 181 15.07 -7.47 4.44
CA MET A 181 16.17 -6.70 3.85
C MET A 181 16.42 -6.94 2.36
N PRO A 182 16.32 -8.17 1.81
CA PRO A 182 16.48 -8.38 0.39
C PRO A 182 15.44 -7.59 -0.45
N TRP A 183 14.18 -7.61 -0.02
CA TRP A 183 13.12 -6.83 -0.66
C TRP A 183 13.32 -5.33 -0.42
N ILE A 184 13.52 -4.89 0.83
CA ILE A 184 13.69 -3.47 1.19
C ILE A 184 14.85 -2.86 0.40
N SER A 185 15.98 -3.56 0.29
CA SER A 185 17.16 -3.10 -0.47
C SER A 185 16.89 -2.90 -1.97
N ARG A 186 15.96 -3.67 -2.55
CA ARG A 186 15.51 -3.50 -3.95
C ARG A 186 14.47 -2.41 -4.07
N CYS A 187 13.52 -2.38 -3.13
CA CYS A 187 12.47 -1.40 -3.03
C CYS A 187 13.05 0.04 -3.03
N ILE A 188 14.08 0.30 -2.21
CA ILE A 188 14.79 1.59 -2.18
C ILE A 188 15.31 2.05 -3.56
N LYS A 189 15.64 1.10 -4.44
CA LYS A 189 16.21 1.40 -5.77
C LYS A 189 15.16 1.48 -6.87
N THR A 190 14.00 0.85 -6.69
CA THR A 190 13.05 0.57 -7.78
C THR A 190 11.67 1.14 -7.54
N ASP A 191 11.40 1.63 -6.33
CA ASP A 191 10.09 2.08 -5.88
C ASP A 191 10.19 3.43 -5.18
N ASN A 192 9.64 4.47 -5.84
CA ASN A 192 9.62 5.83 -5.30
C ASN A 192 8.66 6.01 -4.11
N LYS A 193 7.84 5.00 -3.81
CA LYS A 193 6.91 4.94 -2.66
C LYS A 193 7.31 3.86 -1.67
N CYS A 194 8.56 3.41 -1.71
CA CYS A 194 9.02 2.30 -0.90
C CYS A 194 8.77 2.49 0.61
N ALA A 195 8.94 3.71 1.14
CA ALA A 195 8.68 4.01 2.55
C ALA A 195 7.25 3.69 2.98
N ILE A 196 6.27 4.27 2.29
CA ILE A 196 4.86 4.06 2.60
C ILE A 196 4.45 2.61 2.35
N HIS A 197 4.99 1.96 1.32
CA HIS A 197 4.72 0.55 1.07
C HIS A 197 5.26 -0.37 2.19
N ILE A 198 6.39 -0.05 2.83
CA ILE A 198 6.85 -0.78 4.02
C ILE A 198 5.85 -0.62 5.17
N ALA A 199 5.32 0.59 5.38
CA ALA A 199 4.32 0.85 6.42
C ALA A 199 3.00 0.12 6.15
N GLU A 200 2.55 0.08 4.89
CA GLU A 200 1.36 -0.66 4.48
C GLU A 200 1.54 -2.17 4.64
N VAL A 201 2.73 -2.72 4.34
CA VAL A 201 3.05 -4.13 4.60
C VAL A 201 3.04 -4.41 6.11
N ALA A 202 3.50 -3.47 6.94
CA ALA A 202 3.42 -3.58 8.39
C ALA A 202 1.95 -3.61 8.86
N ARG A 203 1.10 -2.68 8.39
CA ARG A 203 -0.34 -2.65 8.68
C ARG A 203 -1.05 -3.92 8.27
N THR A 204 -0.70 -4.43 7.09
CA THR A 204 -1.28 -5.66 6.55
C THR A 204 -0.93 -6.89 7.39
N ASN A 205 0.31 -6.96 7.90
CA ASN A 205 0.68 -7.99 8.85
C ASN A 205 -0.11 -7.88 10.14
N LEU A 206 -0.40 -6.66 10.61
CA LEU A 206 -1.19 -6.42 11.80
C LEU A 206 -2.66 -6.81 11.64
N ASP A 207 -3.34 -6.27 10.62
CA ASP A 207 -4.79 -6.36 10.47
C ASP A 207 -5.28 -7.63 9.78
N ILE A 208 -4.58 -8.04 8.72
CA ILE A 208 -5.05 -9.12 7.83
C ILE A 208 -4.41 -10.44 8.25
N LEU A 209 -3.10 -10.45 8.48
CA LEU A 209 -2.37 -11.67 8.81
C LEU A 209 -2.28 -11.97 10.31
N GLN A 210 -2.57 -10.98 11.17
CA GLN A 210 -2.47 -11.09 12.64
C GLN A 210 -1.05 -11.44 13.14
N ASN A 211 -0.03 -11.01 12.40
CA ASN A 211 1.39 -11.13 12.72
C ASN A 211 1.90 -9.86 13.42
N TYR A 212 1.55 -9.69 14.70
CA TYR A 212 1.87 -8.53 15.52
C TYR A 212 3.37 -8.24 15.69
N LYS A 213 4.21 -9.27 15.86
CA LYS A 213 5.67 -9.15 16.00
C LYS A 213 6.31 -8.67 14.71
N ILE A 214 5.85 -9.20 13.58
CA ILE A 214 6.33 -8.76 12.24
C ILE A 214 5.90 -7.32 11.97
N ALA A 215 4.65 -6.96 12.25
CA ALA A 215 4.19 -5.58 12.13
C ALA A 215 5.03 -4.62 12.99
N SER A 216 5.23 -4.97 14.27
CA SER A 216 6.04 -4.18 15.20
C SER A 216 7.49 -4.03 14.75
N LEU A 217 8.09 -5.09 14.20
CA LEU A 217 9.44 -5.07 13.63
C LEU A 217 9.55 -4.07 12.48
N LEU A 218 8.62 -4.10 11.53
CA LEU A 218 8.63 -3.23 10.36
C LEU A 218 8.37 -1.76 10.75
N TYR A 219 7.44 -1.49 11.67
CA TYR A 219 7.25 -0.14 12.19
C TYR A 219 8.47 0.38 12.96
N LYS A 220 9.14 -0.49 13.73
CA LYS A 220 10.40 -0.11 14.40
C LYS A 220 11.52 0.18 13.41
N TYR A 221 11.60 -0.57 12.31
CA TYR A 221 12.54 -0.26 11.23
C TYR A 221 12.25 1.12 10.62
N ILE A 222 11.00 1.44 10.32
CA ILE A 222 10.60 2.77 9.83
C ILE A 222 10.95 3.86 10.84
N GLU A 223 10.63 3.64 12.13
CA GLU A 223 10.90 4.58 13.22
C GLU A 223 12.39 4.94 13.28
N THR A 224 13.30 3.96 13.26
CA THR A 224 14.74 4.23 13.34
C THR A 224 15.22 5.04 12.13
N GLN A 225 14.71 4.77 10.93
CA GLN A 225 15.05 5.55 9.74
C GLN A 225 14.52 7.00 9.81
N ILE A 226 13.38 7.25 10.47
CA ILE A 226 12.79 8.59 10.61
C ILE A 226 13.50 9.44 11.68
N PHE A 227 13.93 8.82 12.78
CA PHE A 227 14.45 9.54 13.95
C PHE A 227 15.97 9.49 14.14
N ASP A 228 16.67 8.48 13.61
CA ASP A 228 18.13 8.36 13.75
C ASP A 228 18.92 8.85 12.52
N HIS A 229 18.25 9.42 11.50
CA HIS A 229 18.88 9.94 10.28
C HIS A 229 19.92 11.05 10.56
N ASP A 230 19.75 11.81 11.65
CA ASP A 230 20.67 12.87 12.06
C ASP A 230 21.92 12.37 12.81
N LYS A 231 21.99 11.09 13.21
CA LYS A 231 23.16 10.52 13.93
C LYS A 231 24.14 9.76 13.03
N ALA A 232 23.77 9.47 11.78
CA ALA A 232 24.57 8.67 10.84
C ALA A 232 25.45 9.50 9.89
N ASN A 233 25.58 10.81 10.11
CA ASN A 233 26.57 11.64 9.42
C ASN A 233 28.00 11.46 9.96
N ASP A 234 28.22 10.55 10.92
CA ASP A 234 29.55 10.11 11.32
C ASP A 234 29.97 8.81 10.61
N ILE A 235 30.75 9.01 9.53
CA ILE A 235 31.88 8.18 9.11
C ILE A 235 31.56 6.68 8.86
N ASN A 236 30.98 6.36 7.69
CA ASN A 236 31.48 5.34 6.72
C ASN A 236 30.43 4.74 5.76
N ASP A 237 29.15 5.13 5.81
CA ASP A 237 28.12 4.42 5.02
C ASP A 237 27.88 4.96 3.60
N LYS A 238 28.97 5.15 2.83
CA LYS A 238 28.92 5.59 1.41
C LYS A 238 28.33 4.55 0.43
N LYS A 239 27.67 3.48 0.90
CA LYS A 239 27.13 2.41 0.04
C LYS A 239 25.63 2.47 -0.22
N LEU A 240 24.87 3.34 0.44
CA LEU A 240 23.43 3.50 0.18
C LEU A 240 23.14 4.72 -0.71
N GLY A 241 23.66 4.69 -1.93
CA GLY A 241 23.60 5.79 -2.91
C GLY A 241 22.23 6.09 -3.54
N ASN A 242 21.13 6.06 -2.78
CA ASN A 242 19.82 6.62 -3.09
C ASN A 242 19.00 6.63 -1.79
N GLU A 243 19.25 7.59 -0.91
CA GLU A 243 18.54 7.69 0.38
C GLU A 243 17.08 8.08 0.14
N ILE A 244 16.16 7.17 0.48
CA ILE A 244 14.77 7.59 0.70
C ILE A 244 14.78 8.47 1.94
N LYS A 245 14.33 9.72 1.80
CA LYS A 245 14.15 10.65 2.92
C LYS A 245 12.86 10.31 3.68
N LEU A 246 12.87 9.21 4.42
CA LEU A 246 11.71 8.74 5.20
C LEU A 246 11.25 9.80 6.21
N ASP A 247 12.17 10.62 6.71
CA ASP A 247 11.92 11.73 7.61
C ASP A 247 11.08 12.87 6.99
N LYS A 248 10.90 12.85 5.67
CA LYS A 248 10.08 13.79 4.89
C LYS A 248 8.87 13.14 4.22
N ASP A 249 8.70 11.83 4.35
CA ASP A 249 7.55 11.12 3.79
C ASP A 249 6.36 11.26 4.73
N VAL A 250 5.53 12.27 4.44
CA VAL A 250 4.36 12.65 5.25
C VAL A 250 3.41 11.46 5.50
N LEU A 251 3.14 10.65 4.47
CA LEU A 251 2.22 9.53 4.56
C LEU A 251 2.79 8.44 5.47
N THR A 252 4.09 8.15 5.37
CA THR A 252 4.77 7.16 6.21
C THR A 252 4.81 7.59 7.67
N ILE A 253 5.13 8.87 7.94
CA ILE A 253 5.14 9.43 9.29
C ILE A 253 3.74 9.36 9.90
N PHE A 254 2.72 9.74 9.14
CA PHE A 254 1.34 9.67 9.59
C PHE A 254 0.91 8.23 9.88
N HIS A 255 1.26 7.29 9.01
CA HIS A 255 0.96 5.88 9.20
C HIS A 255 1.61 5.31 10.48
N LEU A 256 2.83 5.75 10.81
CA LEU A 256 3.49 5.42 12.08
C LEU A 256 2.80 6.07 13.28
N ALA A 257 2.25 7.28 13.12
CA ALA A 257 1.48 7.96 14.16
C ALA A 257 0.21 7.17 14.52
N GLU A 258 -0.57 6.74 13.53
CA GLU A 258 -1.78 5.92 13.72
C GLU A 258 -1.44 4.59 14.42
N PHE A 259 -0.33 3.95 14.07
CA PHE A 259 0.14 2.75 14.76
C PHE A 259 0.40 2.99 16.26
N TYR A 260 1.06 4.10 16.59
CA TYR A 260 1.31 4.43 17.99
C TYR A 260 0.06 4.85 18.75
N ASP A 261 -0.89 5.49 18.08
CA ASP A 261 -2.16 5.93 18.64
C ASP A 261 -3.08 4.74 18.92
N TYR A 262 -3.46 4.01 17.88
CA TYR A 262 -4.51 2.99 17.95
C TYR A 262 -4.00 1.65 18.49
N ASP A 263 -2.82 1.20 18.08
CA ASP A 263 -2.35 -0.16 18.36
C ASP A 263 -1.43 -0.22 19.58
N MET A 264 -0.42 0.65 19.65
CA MET A 264 0.51 0.68 20.79
C MET A 264 0.04 1.53 21.97
N LYS A 265 -0.98 2.39 21.76
CA LYS A 265 -1.52 3.33 22.77
C LYS A 265 -0.45 4.21 23.44
N ASN A 266 0.58 4.58 22.68
CA ASN A 266 1.65 5.46 23.14
C ASN A 266 1.36 6.89 22.69
N THR A 267 0.55 7.60 23.49
CA THR A 267 0.10 8.97 23.20
C THR A 267 1.26 9.96 23.00
N LYS A 268 2.36 9.80 23.75
CA LYS A 268 3.54 10.68 23.61
C LYS A 268 4.17 10.55 22.22
N LYS A 269 4.42 9.32 21.77
CA LYS A 269 5.00 9.06 20.44
C LYS A 269 4.02 9.43 19.32
N ALA A 270 2.75 9.07 19.45
CA ALA A 270 1.70 9.44 18.51
C ALA A 270 1.64 10.96 18.31
N ASN A 271 1.64 11.74 19.41
CA ASN A 271 1.63 13.20 19.32
C ASN A 271 2.83 13.76 18.56
N ILE A 272 4.05 13.26 18.84
CA ILE A 272 5.27 13.70 18.13
C ILE A 272 5.14 13.46 16.62
N LEU A 273 4.64 12.28 16.23
CA LEU A 273 4.54 11.88 14.83
C LEU A 273 3.41 12.60 14.09
N TYR A 274 2.20 12.70 14.67
CA TYR A 274 1.12 13.49 14.10
C TYR A 274 1.53 14.95 13.93
N LYS A 275 2.21 15.51 14.94
CA LYS A 275 2.72 16.88 14.86
C LYS A 275 3.74 17.03 13.73
N LYS A 276 4.69 16.11 13.59
CA LYS A 276 5.68 16.13 12.50
C LYS A 276 5.01 16.04 11.12
N ALA A 277 4.05 15.13 10.94
CA ALA A 277 3.32 14.99 9.67
C ALA A 277 2.50 16.26 9.33
N THR A 278 1.83 16.85 10.31
CA THR A 278 1.03 18.08 10.10
C THR A 278 1.91 19.30 9.86
N GLU A 279 3.03 19.45 10.58
CA GLU A 279 4.00 20.52 10.34
C GLU A 279 4.54 20.49 8.90
N LEU A 280 4.82 19.30 8.34
CA LEU A 280 5.26 19.18 6.95
C LEU A 280 4.18 19.63 5.94
N ILE A 281 2.90 19.37 6.21
CA ILE A 281 1.78 19.85 5.38
C ILE A 281 1.54 21.36 5.55
N MET A 282 1.78 21.88 6.76
CA MET A 282 1.55 23.28 7.11
C MET A 282 2.70 24.21 6.70
N ALA A 283 3.95 23.72 6.68
CA ALA A 283 5.12 24.49 6.27
C ALA A 283 4.98 25.04 4.84
N ASN A 284 4.24 24.33 3.99
CA ASN A 284 3.90 24.74 2.62
C ASN A 284 3.08 26.05 2.56
N ASP A 285 2.39 26.44 3.65
CA ASP A 285 1.62 27.69 3.73
C ASP A 285 2.41 28.86 4.36
N MET A 286 3.28 28.59 5.35
CA MET A 286 3.90 29.63 6.19
C MET A 286 5.18 30.23 5.60
N GLN A 287 5.91 29.52 4.74
CA GLN A 287 7.19 29.98 4.22
C GLN A 287 7.09 31.11 3.17
N TYR A 288 5.89 31.44 2.67
CA TYR A 288 5.76 32.26 1.47
C TYR A 288 4.91 33.53 1.57
N ASN A 289 4.29 33.87 2.71
CA ASN A 289 3.66 35.19 2.95
C ASN A 289 2.82 35.76 1.76
N ILE A 290 2.04 34.91 1.09
CA ILE A 290 1.25 35.33 -0.08
C ILE A 290 -0.08 35.91 0.40
N SER A 291 -0.34 37.15 -0.02
CA SER A 291 -1.64 37.81 0.09
C SER A 291 -2.76 36.89 -0.44
N PRO A 292 -3.84 36.68 0.33
CA PRO A 292 -4.92 35.78 -0.05
C PRO A 292 -5.70 36.44 -1.19
N ASN A 293 -5.38 36.08 -2.44
CA ASN A 293 -6.35 36.33 -3.49
C ASN A 293 -7.48 35.31 -3.28
N LEU A 294 -8.63 35.81 -2.84
CA LEU A 294 -9.82 35.06 -2.37
C LEU A 294 -10.50 34.16 -3.41
N ASN A 295 -9.90 33.95 -4.59
CA ASN A 295 -10.35 32.97 -5.57
C ASN A 295 -9.67 31.62 -5.29
N SER A 296 -10.40 30.77 -4.57
CA SER A 296 -9.99 29.54 -3.86
C SER A 296 -9.56 28.34 -4.73
N SER A 297 -8.98 28.56 -5.90
CA SER A 297 -8.64 27.50 -6.87
C SER A 297 -7.20 26.98 -6.78
N TYR A 298 -6.37 27.58 -5.93
CA TYR A 298 -4.92 27.32 -5.87
C TYR A 298 -4.51 26.67 -4.56
N ILE A 299 -3.65 25.65 -4.67
CA ILE A 299 -2.86 25.08 -3.58
C ILE A 299 -1.39 25.28 -3.90
N ILE A 300 -0.57 25.55 -2.90
CA ILE A 300 0.88 25.60 -3.02
C ILE A 300 1.41 24.37 -2.31
N ASP A 301 2.13 23.51 -3.03
CA ASP A 301 2.67 22.28 -2.45
C ASP A 301 4.16 22.14 -2.79
N VAL A 302 4.93 21.59 -1.85
CA VAL A 302 6.35 21.30 -2.03
C VAL A 302 6.50 19.81 -2.26
N ALA A 303 7.27 19.41 -3.27
CA ALA A 303 7.46 18.01 -3.61
C ALA A 303 8.12 17.20 -2.45
N PRO A 304 7.67 15.95 -2.20
CA PRO A 304 6.62 15.22 -2.90
C PRO A 304 5.19 15.61 -2.47
N LEU A 305 4.28 15.64 -3.45
CA LEU A 305 2.88 16.06 -3.32
C LEU A 305 2.07 15.11 -2.43
N VAL A 306 1.33 15.65 -1.44
CA VAL A 306 0.39 14.85 -0.62
C VAL A 306 -1.03 15.09 -1.15
N PRO A 307 -1.78 14.06 -1.59
CA PRO A 307 -3.13 14.24 -2.10
C PRO A 307 -4.08 14.95 -1.11
N LEU A 308 -4.99 15.77 -1.61
CA LEU A 308 -5.88 16.60 -0.77
C LEU A 308 -6.68 15.80 0.25
N ASN A 309 -7.26 14.68 -0.17
CA ASN A 309 -7.99 13.79 0.73
C ASN A 309 -7.09 13.27 1.86
N LYS A 310 -5.83 12.95 1.56
CA LYS A 310 -4.85 12.52 2.57
C LYS A 310 -4.43 13.67 3.48
N GLN A 311 -4.22 14.88 2.96
CA GLN A 311 -3.93 16.04 3.82
C GLN A 311 -5.07 16.29 4.82
N ILE A 312 -6.33 16.24 4.38
CA ILE A 312 -7.46 16.49 5.27
C ILE A 312 -7.63 15.34 6.27
N HIS A 313 -7.44 14.09 5.85
CA HIS A 313 -7.42 12.93 6.76
C HIS A 313 -6.39 13.12 7.87
N ILE A 314 -5.15 13.48 7.51
CA ILE A 314 -4.05 13.70 8.46
C ILE A 314 -4.38 14.78 9.48
N LEU A 315 -4.86 15.95 9.00
CA LEU A 315 -5.21 17.06 9.88
C LEU A 315 -6.40 16.72 10.78
N SER A 316 -7.41 16.04 10.25
CA SER A 316 -8.60 15.65 11.01
C SER A 316 -8.24 14.64 12.09
N SER A 317 -7.47 13.60 11.77
CA SER A 317 -6.99 12.61 12.74
C SER A 317 -6.18 13.26 13.85
N TYR A 318 -5.30 14.23 13.54
CA TYR A 318 -4.55 14.92 14.59
C TYR A 318 -5.44 15.79 15.47
N ILE A 319 -6.42 16.51 14.91
CA ILE A 319 -7.40 17.27 15.69
C ILE A 319 -8.16 16.35 16.65
N TYR A 320 -8.67 15.22 16.15
CA TYR A 320 -9.37 14.24 16.99
C TYR A 320 -8.47 13.72 18.10
N PHE A 321 -7.24 13.34 17.78
CA PHE A 321 -6.25 12.90 18.75
C PHE A 321 -5.98 13.97 19.84
N LEU A 322 -5.79 15.24 19.46
CA LEU A 322 -5.56 16.33 20.41
C LEU A 322 -6.76 16.58 21.32
N LEU A 323 -7.98 16.50 20.79
CA LEU A 323 -9.21 16.68 21.56
C LEU A 323 -9.43 15.54 22.56
N ASP A 324 -9.19 14.30 22.14
CA ASP A 324 -9.35 13.11 22.98
C ASP A 324 -8.29 13.07 24.10
N THR A 325 -7.03 13.31 23.75
CA THR A 325 -5.90 13.24 24.70
C THR A 325 -5.66 14.52 25.51
N LYS A 326 -6.28 15.64 25.12
CA LYS A 326 -6.07 16.99 25.70
C LYS A 326 -4.61 17.45 25.65
N LEU A 327 -3.83 17.00 24.67
CA LEU A 327 -2.40 17.32 24.52
C LEU A 327 -2.12 18.63 23.76
N PHE A 328 -3.15 19.40 23.39
CA PHE A 328 -2.96 20.69 22.73
C PHE A 328 -2.41 21.74 23.71
N LYS A 329 -1.47 22.56 23.24
CA LYS A 329 -0.83 23.60 24.07
C LYS A 329 -1.77 24.76 24.38
N ASN A 330 -2.58 25.14 23.39
CA ASN A 330 -3.52 26.25 23.48
C ASN A 330 -4.60 26.13 22.39
N LYS A 331 -5.67 26.95 22.50
CA LYS A 331 -6.75 26.99 21.49
C LYS A 331 -6.26 27.45 20.11
N TYR A 332 -5.15 28.17 20.03
CA TYR A 332 -4.59 28.67 18.77
C TYR A 332 -4.01 27.54 17.91
N GLU A 333 -3.42 26.51 18.52
CA GLU A 333 -2.96 25.30 17.81
C GLU A 333 -4.13 24.62 17.07
N LEU A 334 -5.23 24.34 17.77
CA LEU A 334 -6.45 23.77 17.16
C LEU A 334 -7.02 24.69 16.07
N PHE A 335 -7.11 26.00 16.34
CA PHE A 335 -7.60 26.97 15.35
C PHE A 335 -6.78 26.94 14.06
N THR A 336 -5.45 26.82 14.15
CA THR A 336 -4.58 26.80 12.98
C THR A 336 -4.81 25.54 12.13
N LEU A 337 -5.02 24.38 12.77
CA LEU A 337 -5.35 23.13 12.09
C LEU A 337 -6.72 23.21 11.40
N TYR A 338 -7.75 23.69 12.09
CA TYR A 338 -9.10 23.88 11.50
C TYR A 338 -9.08 24.87 10.32
N ASN A 339 -8.31 25.96 10.43
CA ASN A 339 -8.17 26.93 9.35
C ASN A 339 -7.51 26.31 8.09
N LYS A 340 -6.53 25.41 8.26
CA LYS A 340 -5.95 24.67 7.13
C LYS A 340 -6.99 23.74 6.48
N ILE A 341 -7.77 23.01 7.28
CA ILE A 341 -8.85 22.16 6.77
C ILE A 341 -9.88 22.98 5.97
N ASP A 342 -10.31 24.14 6.48
CA ASP A 342 -11.26 25.03 5.78
C ASP A 342 -10.73 25.44 4.38
N LYS A 343 -9.45 25.80 4.28
CA LYS A 343 -8.81 26.10 2.99
C LYS A 343 -8.84 24.89 2.05
N LEU A 344 -8.49 23.71 2.54
CA LEU A 344 -8.49 22.48 1.73
C LEU A 344 -9.90 22.13 1.24
N ILE A 345 -10.92 22.27 2.10
CA ILE A 345 -12.33 22.06 1.73
C ILE A 345 -12.78 23.03 0.64
N LYS A 346 -12.36 24.31 0.70
CA LYS A 346 -12.67 25.29 -0.35
C LYS A 346 -12.08 24.88 -1.70
N VAL A 347 -10.87 24.34 -1.70
CA VAL A 347 -10.24 23.86 -2.95
C VAL A 347 -10.92 22.60 -3.46
N VAL A 348 -11.25 21.64 -2.58
CA VAL A 348 -12.04 20.47 -2.97
C VAL A 348 -13.39 20.91 -3.55
N THR A 349 -14.08 21.84 -2.90
CA THR A 349 -15.37 22.33 -3.41
C THR A 349 -15.22 22.98 -4.78
N PHE A 350 -14.19 23.81 -4.96
CA PHE A 350 -13.87 24.38 -6.26
C PHE A 350 -13.60 23.30 -7.31
N SER A 351 -12.84 22.26 -6.95
CA SER A 351 -12.46 21.21 -7.89
C SER A 351 -13.64 20.34 -8.32
N LEU A 352 -14.61 20.14 -7.44
CA LEU A 352 -15.89 19.48 -7.77
C LEU A 352 -16.76 20.31 -8.69
N ASP A 353 -16.84 21.62 -8.44
CA ASP A 353 -17.67 22.50 -9.26
C ASP A 353 -17.08 22.70 -10.67
N ASN A 354 -15.76 22.52 -10.85
CA ASN A 354 -15.05 22.85 -12.09
C ASN A 354 -14.36 21.66 -12.79
N GLY A 355 -14.25 20.49 -12.14
CA GLY A 355 -13.52 19.30 -12.63
C GLY A 355 -12.00 19.42 -12.56
N TYR A 356 -11.44 20.48 -11.94
CA TYR A 356 -10.01 20.68 -11.80
C TYR A 356 -9.66 21.65 -10.67
N TYR A 357 -8.41 21.62 -10.21
CA TYR A 357 -7.81 22.65 -9.36
C TYR A 357 -6.38 22.94 -9.80
N TYR A 358 -5.79 24.01 -9.29
CA TYR A 358 -4.41 24.37 -9.58
C TYR A 358 -3.51 24.04 -8.40
N GLU A 359 -2.38 23.41 -8.70
CA GLU A 359 -1.28 23.22 -7.78
C GLU A 359 -0.07 24.01 -8.25
N ASN A 360 0.45 24.88 -7.40
CA ASN A 360 1.73 25.54 -7.60
C ASN A 360 2.82 24.65 -7.01
N ILE A 361 3.49 23.89 -7.88
CA ILE A 361 4.65 23.08 -7.54
C ILE A 361 5.89 23.98 -7.65
N LYS A 362 6.46 24.37 -6.51
CA LYS A 362 7.74 25.09 -6.49
C LYS A 362 8.85 24.13 -6.08
N SER A 363 9.74 23.81 -7.03
CA SER A 363 10.98 23.07 -6.76
C SER A 363 12.14 24.04 -6.55
N ASN A 364 13.26 23.59 -5.99
CA ASN A 364 14.47 24.39 -5.78
C ASN A 364 15.03 25.10 -7.04
N LYS A 365 14.49 24.83 -8.25
CA LYS A 365 14.95 25.42 -9.51
C LYS A 365 13.86 26.16 -10.31
N THR A 366 12.57 25.96 -10.05
CA THR A 366 11.47 26.56 -10.84
C THR A 366 10.14 26.59 -10.08
N GLU A 367 9.33 27.62 -10.33
CA GLU A 367 7.92 27.67 -9.97
C GLU A 367 7.07 27.20 -11.17
N GLN A 368 6.21 26.20 -10.97
CA GLN A 368 5.30 25.70 -11.99
C GLN A 368 3.88 25.62 -11.45
N THR A 369 2.93 26.26 -12.12
CA THR A 369 1.50 26.03 -11.88
C THR A 369 1.04 24.86 -12.74
N VAL A 370 0.62 23.78 -12.10
CA VAL A 370 0.07 22.60 -12.75
C VAL A 370 -1.43 22.58 -12.56
N LYS A 371 -2.18 22.41 -13.65
CA LYS A 371 -3.61 22.14 -13.60
C LYS A 371 -3.81 20.66 -13.31
N ILE A 372 -4.36 20.33 -12.15
CA ILE A 372 -4.71 18.96 -11.79
C ILE A 372 -6.16 18.73 -12.18
N MET A 373 -6.37 17.85 -13.15
CA MET A 373 -7.70 17.37 -13.51
C MET A 373 -8.15 16.37 -12.45
N VAL A 374 -9.31 16.60 -11.86
CA VAL A 374 -9.95 15.58 -11.03
C VAL A 374 -10.54 14.58 -12.02
N SER A 375 -10.04 13.33 -12.01
CA SER A 375 -10.50 12.35 -12.99
C SER A 375 -12.01 12.15 -12.85
N TYR A 376 -12.70 12.08 -14.00
CA TYR A 376 -14.14 11.88 -14.23
C TYR A 376 -14.76 10.61 -13.60
N MET A 377 -14.28 10.12 -12.46
CA MET A 377 -15.06 9.20 -11.62
C MET A 377 -16.30 9.89 -11.02
N ASP A 378 -16.38 11.22 -11.06
CA ASP A 378 -17.59 11.97 -10.68
C ASP A 378 -18.81 11.59 -11.56
N GLU A 379 -18.69 11.50 -12.89
CA GLU A 379 -19.90 11.23 -13.69
C GLU A 379 -20.42 9.80 -13.54
N CYS A 380 -19.54 8.81 -13.46
CA CYS A 380 -19.97 7.40 -13.42
C CYS A 380 -20.32 6.94 -11.99
N VAL A 381 -19.64 7.45 -10.96
CA VAL A 381 -19.99 7.13 -9.57
C VAL A 381 -21.15 8.01 -9.13
N LEU A 382 -21.15 9.33 -9.33
CA LEU A 382 -22.21 10.20 -8.79
C LEU A 382 -23.56 10.02 -9.50
N LYS A 383 -23.59 9.85 -10.83
CA LYS A 383 -24.88 9.59 -11.53
C LYS A 383 -25.48 8.25 -11.12
N ASN A 384 -24.67 7.27 -10.75
CA ASN A 384 -25.14 5.94 -10.38
C ASN A 384 -25.33 5.76 -8.87
N PHE A 385 -24.71 6.58 -8.03
CA PHE A 385 -24.81 6.43 -6.56
C PHE A 385 -26.20 6.81 -6.04
N SER A 386 -26.84 7.82 -6.63
CA SER A 386 -28.24 8.15 -6.35
C SER A 386 -29.19 7.00 -6.72
N ILE A 387 -28.82 6.19 -7.73
CA ILE A 387 -29.53 4.98 -8.13
C ILE A 387 -29.38 3.87 -7.07
N PHE A 388 -28.17 3.70 -6.51
CA PHE A 388 -27.91 2.72 -5.45
C PHE A 388 -28.56 3.09 -4.11
N GLU A 389 -28.50 4.35 -3.70
CA GLU A 389 -29.04 4.84 -2.43
C GLU A 389 -30.52 5.25 -2.53
N LYS A 390 -31.11 5.23 -3.74
CA LYS A 390 -32.49 5.65 -4.04
C LYS A 390 -32.86 7.04 -3.49
N ARG A 391 -31.88 7.95 -3.40
CA ARG A 391 -32.08 9.33 -2.95
C ARG A 391 -31.10 10.26 -3.64
N GLU A 392 -31.47 11.52 -3.76
CA GLU A 392 -30.53 12.56 -4.17
C GLU A 392 -29.46 12.72 -3.08
N LEU A 393 -28.20 12.69 -3.51
CA LEU A 393 -27.06 12.90 -2.63
C LEU A 393 -26.85 14.40 -2.43
N ASN A 394 -26.55 14.80 -1.19
CA ASN A 394 -26.15 16.16 -0.89
C ASN A 394 -24.63 16.27 -0.69
N ARG A 395 -24.11 17.50 -0.59
CA ARG A 395 -22.67 17.78 -0.41
C ARG A 395 -22.06 17.08 0.82
N ILE A 396 -22.85 16.76 1.84
CA ILE A 396 -22.39 16.03 3.04
C ILE A 396 -22.21 14.54 2.74
N ASP A 397 -23.06 13.94 1.91
CA ASP A 397 -22.91 12.55 1.48
C ASP A 397 -21.65 12.34 0.64
N TYR A 398 -21.28 13.36 -0.16
CA TYR A 398 -20.04 13.38 -0.92
C TYR A 398 -18.80 13.43 -0.01
N LEU A 399 -18.81 14.29 1.01
CA LEU A 399 -17.73 14.32 2.01
C LEU A 399 -17.63 12.98 2.74
N LYS A 400 -18.76 12.36 3.12
CA LYS A 400 -18.76 11.01 3.71
C LYS A 400 -18.13 9.96 2.81
N PHE A 401 -18.25 10.07 1.49
CA PHE A 401 -17.59 9.15 0.54
C PHE A 401 -16.05 9.27 0.59
N PHE A 402 -15.50 10.44 0.92
CA PHE A 402 -14.05 10.65 1.06
C PHE A 402 -13.51 10.44 2.48
N TYR A 403 -14.36 10.48 3.51
CA TYR A 403 -13.97 10.34 4.92
C TYR A 403 -14.41 9.03 5.59
N ILE A 404 -15.40 8.32 5.04
CA ILE A 404 -16.05 7.17 5.70
C ILE A 404 -16.10 5.92 4.79
N TYR A 405 -15.75 6.05 3.50
CA TYR A 405 -15.73 4.93 2.55
C TYR A 405 -14.42 4.79 1.81
#